data_AF-A0A7S4HWH6-F1
#
_entry.id   AF-A0A7S4HWH6-F1
#
_cell.length_a   1.000
_cell.length_b   1.000
_cell.length_c   1.000
_cell.angle_alpha   90.00
_cell.angle_beta   90.00
_cell.angle_gamma   90.00
#
_symmetry.space_group_name_H-M   'P 1'
#
loop_
_entity.id
_entity.type
_entity.pdbx_description
1 polymer ?
#
loop_
_entity_poly.entity_id
_entity_poly.type
_entity_poly.pdbx_seq_one_letter_code
_entity_poly.pdbx_strand_id
1 'polypeptide(L)'
;MTKEGKKRRSSAASASMDELQQSLMEIENEPAKEQRMSKVTKVPAVFEGLEFHTAGKKGQSRAVMQALTSVILEKGGDTIPVSYFALLLNSLPSTSDKDELDVMLYLLRLLLPEISASVLSTKFNDISETFQTILNKHYEASLLVVNTLKCIELVMQKVAPVITVKSWKKQAKLLSLFHGLLALSIDPRAKVRKEAQSIVHVMYAHEGGSSTGVNSGKIVGKFFVSQLTSQGPAEAKKKTTSYLFTLLTAIGFNIPLNILTSMFEAIFTQMKQNANFVR
;
A
#
# COMPACT_ATOMS: atom_id res chain seq x y z
N MET A 1 15.18 13.79 93.35
CA MET A 1 16.23 13.42 92.38
C MET A 1 15.57 13.37 91.00
N THR A 2 15.57 14.53 90.31
CA THR A 2 16.39 14.86 89.12
C THR A 2 15.84 14.21 87.84
N LYS A 3 15.11 14.94 86.97
CA LYS A 3 15.62 15.86 85.93
C LYS A 3 16.82 15.27 85.18
N GLU A 4 16.57 14.65 84.03
CA GLU A 4 17.35 14.80 82.78
C GLU A 4 16.74 13.92 81.68
N GLY A 5 16.62 14.45 80.45
CA GLY A 5 16.13 13.68 79.30
C GLY A 5 15.27 14.47 78.31
N LYS A 6 14.82 15.67 78.67
CA LYS A 6 14.04 16.56 77.80
C LYS A 6 14.96 17.50 77.00
N LYS A 7 15.88 16.97 76.16
CA LYS A 7 16.68 17.82 75.24
C LYS A 7 17.38 17.10 74.06
N ARG A 8 16.81 16.02 73.49
CA ARG A 8 17.43 15.35 72.32
C ARG A 8 16.51 14.97 71.16
N ARG A 9 15.25 15.44 71.12
CA ARG A 9 14.31 15.10 70.03
C ARG A 9 14.02 16.20 69.02
N SER A 10 14.58 17.41 69.14
CA SER A 10 14.33 18.50 68.19
C SER A 10 15.43 18.72 67.15
N SER A 11 16.44 17.84 67.07
CA SER A 11 17.59 18.00 66.13
C SER A 11 17.68 16.91 65.07
N ALA A 12 16.72 15.97 65.01
CA ALA A 12 16.70 14.87 64.04
C ALA A 12 15.62 15.03 62.96
N ALA A 13 14.74 16.03 63.08
CA ALA A 13 13.66 16.26 62.11
C ALA A 13 14.05 17.20 60.97
N SER A 14 15.14 17.97 61.09
CA SER A 14 15.61 18.87 60.02
C SER A 14 16.56 18.18 59.04
N ALA A 15 17.12 17.02 59.37
CA ALA A 15 18.06 16.30 58.50
C ALA A 15 17.38 15.41 57.45
N SER A 16 16.08 15.10 57.62
CA SER A 16 15.35 14.19 56.72
C SER A 16 14.63 14.88 55.57
N MET A 17 14.49 16.22 55.60
CA MET A 17 13.79 16.98 54.55
C MET A 17 14.76 17.46 53.47
N ASP A 18 16.01 17.75 53.82
CA ASP A 18 17.08 18.07 52.87
C ASP A 18 17.50 16.83 52.06
N GLU A 19 17.58 15.64 52.67
CA GLU A 19 17.86 14.39 51.92
C GLU A 19 16.71 14.03 50.96
N LEU A 20 15.45 14.31 51.32
CA LEU A 20 14.31 14.11 50.43
C LEU A 20 14.26 15.15 49.32
N GLN A 21 14.58 16.42 49.59
CA GLN A 21 14.67 17.45 48.55
C GLN A 21 15.86 17.21 47.61
N GLN A 22 16.96 16.65 48.11
CA GLN A 22 18.11 16.28 47.30
C GLN A 22 17.80 15.04 46.43
N SER A 23 17.00 14.10 46.93
CA SER A 23 16.49 12.98 46.12
C SER A 23 15.41 13.39 45.09
N LEU A 24 14.63 14.44 45.37
CA LEU A 24 13.66 15.01 44.43
C LEU A 24 14.34 15.85 43.33
N MET A 25 15.45 16.53 43.64
CA MET A 25 16.27 17.20 42.62
C MET A 25 17.09 16.23 41.75
N GLU A 26 17.38 15.02 42.23
CA GLU A 26 18.00 13.97 41.40
C GLU A 26 17.01 13.24 40.49
N ILE A 27 15.69 13.36 40.72
CA ILE A 27 14.66 12.82 39.83
C ILE A 27 14.24 13.84 38.74
N GLU A 28 14.50 15.14 38.94
CA GLU A 28 14.28 16.17 37.90
C GLU A 28 15.46 16.37 36.94
N ASN A 29 16.61 15.74 37.20
CA ASN A 29 17.75 15.72 36.29
C ASN A 29 17.88 14.35 35.62
N GLU A 30 16.97 14.09 34.68
CA GLU A 30 16.98 12.90 33.83
C GLU A 30 17.63 13.26 32.48
N PRO A 31 18.96 13.17 32.33
CA PRO A 31 19.63 13.29 31.03
C PRO A 31 19.21 12.16 30.07
N ALA A 32 18.41 11.19 30.51
CA ALA A 32 17.88 10.13 29.65
C ALA A 32 16.71 10.58 28.76
N LYS A 33 16.05 11.71 29.04
CA LYS A 33 15.14 12.34 28.06
C LYS A 33 15.92 12.90 26.86
N GLU A 34 17.05 13.55 27.12
CA GLU A 34 17.87 14.18 26.07
C GLU A 34 18.75 13.16 25.33
N GLN A 35 19.18 12.09 26.00
CA GLN A 35 19.81 10.93 25.35
C GLN A 35 18.83 10.06 24.53
N ARG A 36 17.54 10.03 24.88
CA ARG A 36 16.51 9.45 23.99
C ARG A 36 16.25 10.34 22.78
N MET A 37 16.24 11.67 22.94
CA MET A 37 16.04 12.60 21.80
C MET A 37 17.23 12.62 20.82
N SER A 38 18.46 12.43 21.29
CA SER A 38 19.65 12.42 20.42
C SER A 38 19.82 11.14 19.59
N LYS A 39 19.12 10.04 19.96
CA LYS A 39 19.15 8.78 19.19
C LYS A 39 18.02 8.64 18.17
N VAL A 40 16.99 9.48 18.23
CA VAL A 40 15.70 9.31 17.51
C VAL A 40 15.49 10.31 16.35
N THR A 41 16.47 11.16 16.06
CA THR A 41 16.38 12.21 15.02
C THR A 41 16.89 11.80 13.63
N LYS A 42 17.39 10.57 13.46
CA LYS A 42 17.84 10.12 12.13
C LYS A 42 16.65 9.63 11.32
N VAL A 43 16.30 10.39 10.28
CA VAL A 43 15.41 9.96 9.21
C VAL A 43 15.86 8.56 8.74
N PRO A 44 14.95 7.58 8.56
CA PRO A 44 15.34 6.24 8.13
C PRO A 44 16.25 6.26 6.91
N ALA A 45 17.27 5.38 6.88
CA ALA A 45 18.25 5.25 5.79
C ALA A 45 17.58 5.06 4.40
N VAL A 46 16.35 4.54 4.39
CA VAL A 46 15.46 4.43 3.22
C VAL A 46 15.30 5.76 2.46
N PHE A 47 15.41 6.88 3.16
CA PHE A 47 15.27 8.22 2.61
C PHE A 47 16.61 8.93 2.34
N GLU A 48 17.74 8.31 2.71
CA GLU A 48 19.08 8.87 2.56
C GLU A 48 19.47 9.03 1.07
N GLY A 49 18.82 8.26 0.18
CA GLY A 49 18.96 8.33 -1.28
C GLY A 49 17.96 9.24 -2.01
N LEU A 50 17.11 10.02 -1.32
CA LEU A 50 16.11 10.89 -1.97
C LEU A 50 16.74 11.93 -2.93
N GLU A 51 18.04 12.18 -2.82
CA GLU A 51 18.77 13.19 -3.59
C GLU A 51 18.89 12.86 -5.08
N PHE A 52 18.82 11.58 -5.48
CA PHE A 52 19.24 11.14 -6.81
C PHE A 52 18.12 10.99 -7.85
N HIS A 53 16.84 11.02 -7.47
CA HIS A 53 15.76 10.59 -8.39
C HIS A 53 14.68 11.61 -8.76
N THR A 54 14.65 12.81 -8.19
CA THR A 54 13.61 13.81 -8.53
C THR A 54 14.22 15.13 -8.96
N ALA A 55 14.79 15.22 -10.16
CA ALA A 55 15.44 16.44 -10.67
C ALA A 55 14.57 17.72 -10.70
N GLY A 56 13.28 17.68 -10.36
CA GLY A 56 12.41 18.86 -10.20
C GLY A 56 11.53 18.94 -8.94
N LYS A 57 11.39 17.87 -8.14
CA LYS A 57 10.49 17.81 -6.95
C LYS A 57 11.19 17.56 -5.61
N LYS A 58 12.53 17.73 -5.55
CA LYS A 58 13.34 17.45 -4.35
C LYS A 58 12.89 18.25 -3.12
N GLY A 59 12.56 19.53 -3.32
CA GLY A 59 12.13 20.43 -2.24
C GLY A 59 10.81 19.98 -1.60
N GLN A 60 9.81 19.64 -2.43
CA GLN A 60 8.51 19.17 -1.96
C GLN A 60 8.61 17.83 -1.22
N SER A 61 9.41 16.89 -1.75
CA SER A 61 9.59 15.59 -1.10
C SER A 61 10.24 15.72 0.28
N ARG A 62 11.22 16.62 0.44
CA ARG A 62 11.84 16.92 1.74
C ARG A 62 10.89 17.64 2.68
N ALA A 63 10.14 18.63 2.19
CA ALA A 63 9.18 19.37 2.99
C ALA A 63 8.08 18.44 3.55
N VAL A 64 7.53 17.57 2.70
CA VAL A 64 6.55 16.54 3.13
C VAL A 64 7.17 15.60 4.15
N MET A 65 8.40 15.12 3.93
CA MET A 65 9.10 14.25 4.89
C MET A 65 9.36 14.94 6.23
N GLN A 66 9.76 16.21 6.23
CA GLN A 66 9.97 16.99 7.45
C GLN A 66 8.64 17.17 8.20
N ALA A 67 7.57 17.53 7.50
CA ALA A 67 6.24 17.64 8.09
C ALA A 67 5.77 16.32 8.71
N LEU A 68 5.95 15.19 8.02
CA LEU A 68 5.62 13.86 8.54
C LEU A 68 6.47 13.53 9.78
N THR A 69 7.75 13.88 9.77
CA THR A 69 8.65 13.65 10.90
C THR A 69 8.24 14.48 12.12
N SER A 70 7.90 15.76 11.94
CA SER A 70 7.38 16.61 13.02
C SER A 70 6.12 16.01 13.64
N VAL A 71 5.18 15.54 12.82
CA VAL A 71 3.94 14.91 13.32
C VAL A 71 4.20 13.62 14.09
N ILE A 72 5.20 12.82 13.67
CA ILE A 72 5.59 11.59 14.40
C ILE A 72 6.18 11.97 15.77
N LEU A 73 7.06 12.98 15.81
CA LEU A 73 7.70 13.45 17.04
C LEU A 73 6.68 14.07 18.00
N GLU A 74 5.73 14.87 17.51
CA GLU A 74 4.64 15.45 18.30
C GLU A 74 3.74 14.37 18.94
N LYS A 75 3.53 13.26 18.23
CA LYS A 75 2.77 12.11 18.74
C LYS A 75 3.59 11.19 19.66
N GLY A 76 4.85 11.54 19.94
CA GLY A 76 5.75 10.74 20.78
C GLY A 76 6.11 9.38 20.17
N GLY A 77 6.01 9.24 18.85
CA GLY A 77 6.31 8.01 18.14
C GLY A 77 7.77 7.93 17.71
N ASP A 78 8.27 6.70 17.54
CA ASP A 78 9.60 6.48 16.98
C ASP A 78 9.60 6.71 15.46
N THR A 79 10.72 7.24 14.95
CA THR A 79 11.00 7.50 13.52
C THR A 79 11.30 6.21 12.75
N ILE A 80 10.45 5.19 12.91
CA ILE A 80 10.54 3.91 12.20
C ILE A 80 9.76 3.93 10.88
N PRO A 81 10.19 3.19 9.84
CA PRO A 81 9.49 3.14 8.53
C PRO A 81 7.99 2.84 8.61
N VAL A 82 7.58 2.02 9.60
CA VAL A 82 6.17 1.67 9.83
C VAL A 82 5.34 2.86 10.31
N SER A 83 5.92 3.75 11.12
CA SER A 83 5.26 4.98 11.58
C SER A 83 4.99 5.93 10.40
N TYR A 84 5.99 6.11 9.52
CA TYR A 84 5.83 6.89 8.30
C TYR A 84 4.77 6.29 7.36
N PHE A 85 4.77 4.97 7.20
CA PHE A 85 3.76 4.26 6.42
C PHE A 85 2.34 4.51 6.95
N ALA A 86 2.13 4.35 8.26
CA ALA A 86 0.82 4.53 8.87
C ALA A 86 0.32 5.97 8.70
N LEU A 87 1.21 6.96 8.87
CA LEU A 87 0.86 8.36 8.71
C LEU A 87 0.54 8.68 7.24
N LEU A 88 1.38 8.25 6.29
CA LEU A 88 1.14 8.42 4.85
C LEU A 88 -0.17 7.78 4.42
N LEU A 89 -0.44 6.54 4.83
CA LEU A 89 -1.64 5.82 4.45
C LEU A 89 -2.93 6.55 4.89
N ASN A 90 -2.91 7.17 6.06
CA ASN A 90 -4.04 7.94 6.58
C ASN A 90 -4.17 9.33 5.96
N SER A 91 -3.06 9.94 5.53
CA SER A 91 -3.06 11.27 4.91
C SER A 91 -3.46 11.25 3.43
N LEU A 92 -3.13 10.18 2.70
CA LEU A 92 -3.37 10.05 1.26
C LEU A 92 -4.82 10.35 0.81
N PRO A 93 -5.89 9.85 1.48
CA PRO A 93 -7.28 10.15 1.08
C PRO A 93 -7.68 11.62 1.27
N SER A 94 -7.08 12.30 2.26
CA SER A 94 -7.41 13.67 2.65
C SER A 94 -6.70 14.72 1.78
N THR A 95 -5.58 14.36 1.15
CA THR A 95 -4.85 15.26 0.26
C THR A 95 -5.65 15.58 -0.99
N SER A 96 -5.79 16.87 -1.28
CA SER A 96 -6.53 17.38 -2.45
C SER A 96 -5.61 17.85 -3.57
N ASP A 97 -4.38 18.27 -3.24
CA ASP A 97 -3.39 18.63 -4.24
C ASP A 97 -2.83 17.37 -4.92
N LYS A 98 -2.87 17.37 -6.26
CA LYS A 98 -2.40 16.26 -7.09
C LYS A 98 -0.88 16.12 -7.02
N ASP A 99 -0.16 17.24 -6.93
CA ASP A 99 1.31 17.20 -6.88
C ASP A 99 1.82 16.72 -5.53
N GLU A 100 1.20 17.18 -4.44
CA GLU A 100 1.45 16.66 -3.09
C GLU A 100 1.10 15.16 -3.00
N LEU A 101 -0.04 14.74 -3.55
CA LEU A 101 -0.45 13.33 -3.58
C LEU A 101 0.55 12.45 -4.35
N ASP A 102 1.05 12.93 -5.50
CA ASP A 102 2.08 12.25 -6.29
C ASP A 102 3.38 12.04 -5.49
N VAL A 103 3.80 13.06 -4.75
CA VAL A 103 4.97 12.98 -3.86
C VAL A 103 4.73 11.99 -2.72
N MET A 104 3.56 12.01 -2.08
CA MET A 104 3.20 11.06 -1.02
C MET A 104 3.18 9.61 -1.53
N LEU A 105 2.64 9.36 -2.72
CA LEU A 105 2.66 8.04 -3.36
C LEU A 105 4.10 7.60 -3.70
N TYR A 106 4.95 8.51 -4.16
CA TYR A 106 6.36 8.23 -4.39
C TYR A 106 7.10 7.83 -3.09
N LEU A 107 6.89 8.58 -2.01
CA LEU A 107 7.46 8.26 -0.69
C LEU A 107 6.95 6.91 -0.17
N LEU A 108 5.65 6.63 -0.35
CA LEU A 108 5.06 5.34 0.01
C LEU A 108 5.75 4.20 -0.77
N ARG A 109 6.01 4.39 -2.06
CA ARG A 109 6.71 3.39 -2.90
C ARG A 109 8.11 3.07 -2.39
N LEU A 110 8.82 4.04 -1.81
CA LEU A 110 10.14 3.81 -1.20
C LEU A 110 10.06 3.06 0.12
N LEU A 111 8.97 3.23 0.88
CA LEU A 111 8.76 2.56 2.17
C LEU A 111 8.26 1.12 2.02
N LEU A 112 7.44 0.83 1.02
CA LEU A 112 6.80 -0.49 0.85
C LEU A 112 7.77 -1.70 0.85
N PRO A 113 8.97 -1.63 0.24
CA PRO A 113 9.94 -2.73 0.27
C PRO A 113 10.44 -3.11 1.67
N GLU A 114 10.50 -2.13 2.59
CA GLU A 114 11.05 -2.24 3.94
C GLU A 114 10.03 -2.75 4.96
N ILE A 115 8.75 -2.76 4.61
CA ILE A 115 7.67 -3.20 5.48
C ILE A 115 7.51 -4.72 5.35
N SER A 116 7.37 -5.40 6.49
CA SER A 116 7.16 -6.85 6.51
C SER A 116 5.80 -7.23 5.91
N ALA A 117 5.74 -8.39 5.24
CA ALA A 117 4.51 -8.90 4.64
C ALA A 117 3.37 -9.10 5.67
N SER A 118 3.72 -9.38 6.94
CA SER A 118 2.74 -9.54 8.04
C SER A 118 1.99 -8.23 8.34
N VAL A 119 2.70 -7.10 8.37
CA VAL A 119 2.09 -5.78 8.59
C VAL A 119 1.20 -5.40 7.40
N LEU A 120 1.71 -5.59 6.17
CA LEU A 120 0.94 -5.31 4.95
C LEU A 120 -0.31 -6.18 4.83
N SER A 121 -0.24 -7.45 5.21
CA SER A 121 -1.39 -8.36 5.21
C SER A 121 -2.45 -7.93 6.24
N THR A 122 -2.04 -7.52 7.44
CA THR A 122 -2.95 -7.05 8.50
C THR A 122 -3.66 -5.75 8.10
N LYS A 123 -2.93 -4.83 7.46
CA LYS A 123 -3.45 -3.54 6.98
C LYS A 123 -3.99 -3.56 5.56
N PHE A 124 -4.09 -4.74 4.94
CA PHE A 124 -4.45 -4.87 3.53
C PHE A 124 -5.81 -4.25 3.18
N ASN A 125 -6.80 -4.39 4.07
CA ASN A 125 -8.12 -3.82 3.83
C ASN A 125 -8.08 -2.29 3.79
N ASP A 126 -7.42 -1.66 4.76
CA ASP A 126 -7.22 -0.20 4.84
C ASP A 126 -6.46 0.28 3.60
N ILE A 127 -5.38 -0.40 3.21
CA ILE A 127 -4.58 -0.10 2.02
C ILE A 127 -5.43 -0.17 0.75
N SER A 128 -6.19 -1.25 0.59
CA SER A 128 -7.02 -1.49 -0.59
C SER A 128 -8.13 -0.46 -0.74
N GLU A 129 -8.68 0.02 0.37
CA GLU A 129 -9.71 1.06 0.39
C GLU A 129 -9.15 2.43 0.05
N THR A 130 -8.01 2.81 0.63
CA THR A 130 -7.30 4.04 0.29
C THR A 130 -6.96 4.07 -1.20
N PHE A 131 -6.37 2.99 -1.74
CA PHE A 131 -6.03 2.94 -3.16
C PHE A 131 -7.25 2.95 -4.10
N GLN A 132 -8.33 2.24 -3.77
CA GLN A 132 -9.58 2.31 -4.55
C GLN A 132 -10.15 3.73 -4.55
N THR A 133 -10.10 4.41 -3.41
CA THR A 133 -10.58 5.81 -3.29
C THR A 133 -9.76 6.73 -4.18
N ILE A 134 -8.42 6.61 -4.17
CA ILE A 134 -7.53 7.41 -5.01
C ILE A 134 -7.76 7.11 -6.50
N LEU A 135 -7.84 5.83 -6.89
CA LEU A 135 -8.08 5.42 -8.27
C LEU A 135 -9.41 5.96 -8.81
N ASN A 136 -10.47 5.94 -7.99
CA ASN A 136 -11.78 6.45 -8.38
C ASN A 136 -11.80 7.99 -8.46
N LYS A 137 -11.20 8.67 -7.47
CA LYS A 137 -11.15 10.14 -7.41
C LYS A 137 -10.28 10.76 -8.51
N HIS A 138 -9.20 10.07 -8.88
CA HIS A 138 -8.19 10.58 -9.80
C HIS A 138 -8.08 9.75 -11.09
N TYR A 139 -9.15 9.04 -11.48
CA TYR A 139 -9.17 8.17 -12.66
C TYR A 139 -8.68 8.87 -13.94
N GLU A 140 -9.04 10.14 -14.15
CA GLU A 140 -8.63 10.93 -15.33
C GLU A 140 -7.12 11.25 -15.34
N ALA A 141 -6.50 11.34 -14.15
CA ALA A 141 -5.09 11.69 -14.00
C ALA A 141 -4.20 10.45 -14.22
N SER A 142 -3.89 10.17 -15.47
CA SER A 142 -3.14 8.97 -15.90
C SER A 142 -1.84 8.71 -15.12
N LEU A 143 -1.09 9.76 -14.76
CA LEU A 143 0.16 9.61 -13.98
C LEU A 143 -0.10 9.17 -12.54
N LEU A 144 -1.10 9.75 -11.88
CA LEU A 144 -1.50 9.37 -10.52
C LEU A 144 -2.02 7.95 -10.47
N VAL A 145 -2.83 7.55 -11.45
CA VAL A 145 -3.30 6.17 -11.60
C VAL A 145 -2.12 5.22 -11.74
N VAL A 146 -1.16 5.51 -12.63
CA VAL A 146 0.05 4.69 -12.79
C VAL A 146 0.87 4.61 -11.50
N ASN A 147 1.08 5.71 -10.79
CA ASN A 147 1.86 5.71 -9.55
C ASN A 147 1.14 4.96 -8.42
N THR A 148 -0.19 5.05 -8.35
CA THR A 148 -1.01 4.26 -7.43
C THR A 148 -0.93 2.78 -7.77
N LEU A 149 -1.03 2.41 -9.05
CA LEU A 149 -0.87 1.03 -9.53
C LEU A 149 0.51 0.46 -9.17
N LYS A 150 1.59 1.24 -9.30
CA LYS A 150 2.93 0.81 -8.86
C LYS A 150 3.03 0.55 -7.37
N CYS A 151 2.33 1.35 -6.54
CA CYS A 151 2.25 1.08 -5.11
C CYS A 151 1.46 -0.21 -4.83
N ILE A 152 0.35 -0.42 -5.54
CA ILE A 152 -0.43 -1.67 -5.47
C ILE A 152 0.43 -2.86 -5.86
N GLU A 153 1.21 -2.77 -6.94
CA GLU A 153 2.09 -3.84 -7.40
C GLU A 153 3.05 -4.30 -6.31
N LEU A 154 3.76 -3.37 -5.66
CA LEU A 154 4.68 -3.69 -4.57
C LEU A 154 3.97 -4.32 -3.37
N VAL A 155 2.79 -3.82 -3.01
CA VAL A 155 1.98 -4.44 -1.95
C VAL A 155 1.59 -5.87 -2.35
N MET A 156 1.14 -6.08 -3.59
CA MET A 156 0.74 -7.40 -4.08
C MET A 156 1.93 -8.35 -4.14
N GLN A 157 3.13 -7.92 -4.55
CA GLN A 157 4.32 -8.78 -4.55
C GLN A 157 4.64 -9.33 -3.15
N LYS A 158 4.42 -8.53 -2.10
CA LYS A 158 4.68 -8.93 -0.71
C LYS A 158 3.53 -9.75 -0.10
N VAL A 159 2.29 -9.44 -0.47
CA VAL A 159 1.09 -10.04 0.12
C VAL A 159 0.65 -11.31 -0.65
N ALA A 160 0.90 -11.41 -1.96
CA ALA A 160 0.52 -12.55 -2.78
C ALA A 160 1.01 -13.91 -2.25
N PRO A 161 2.25 -14.07 -1.76
CA PRO A 161 2.70 -15.34 -1.16
C PRO A 161 1.92 -15.76 0.10
N VAL A 162 1.31 -14.79 0.80
CA VAL A 162 0.58 -15.01 2.06
C VAL A 162 -0.92 -15.23 1.80
N ILE A 163 -1.44 -14.82 0.64
CA ILE A 163 -2.85 -15.01 0.27
C ILE A 163 -3.09 -16.49 -0.08
N THR A 164 -3.75 -17.20 0.82
CA THR A 164 -4.22 -18.57 0.55
C THR A 164 -5.57 -18.59 -0.17
N VAL A 165 -5.97 -19.75 -0.70
CA VAL A 165 -7.30 -19.97 -1.33
C VAL A 165 -8.46 -19.57 -0.42
N LYS A 166 -8.29 -19.77 0.90
CA LYS A 166 -9.29 -19.43 1.90
C LYS A 166 -9.41 -17.90 2.08
N SER A 167 -8.35 -17.15 1.82
CA SER A 167 -8.32 -15.69 1.91
C SER A 167 -9.14 -15.03 0.80
N TRP A 168 -9.10 -15.54 -0.44
CA TRP A 168 -9.92 -14.99 -1.54
C TRP A 168 -11.43 -15.01 -1.26
N LYS A 169 -11.94 -16.09 -0.63
CA LYS A 169 -13.37 -16.18 -0.27
C LYS A 169 -13.74 -15.29 0.91
N LYS A 170 -12.80 -15.00 1.81
CA LYS A 170 -13.02 -14.23 3.03
C LYS A 170 -12.75 -12.74 2.86
N GLN A 171 -11.96 -12.34 1.87
CA GLN A 171 -11.52 -10.96 1.67
C GLN A 171 -12.27 -10.30 0.51
N ALA A 172 -13.44 -9.74 0.81
CA ALA A 172 -14.25 -8.99 -0.16
C ALA A 172 -13.50 -7.80 -0.79
N LYS A 173 -12.63 -7.14 -0.02
CA LYS A 173 -11.84 -5.98 -0.48
C LYS A 173 -10.76 -6.39 -1.51
N LEU A 174 -10.12 -7.56 -1.33
CA LEU A 174 -9.20 -8.14 -2.31
C LEU A 174 -9.92 -8.42 -3.63
N LEU A 175 -11.11 -9.03 -3.56
CA LEU A 175 -11.95 -9.28 -4.73
C LEU A 175 -12.33 -7.97 -5.43
N SER A 176 -12.78 -6.95 -4.70
CA SER A 176 -13.14 -5.65 -5.26
C SER A 176 -11.96 -5.01 -6.00
N LEU A 177 -10.79 -4.98 -5.36
CA LEU A 177 -9.57 -4.45 -5.95
C LEU A 177 -9.18 -5.23 -7.21
N PHE A 178 -9.29 -6.57 -7.18
CA PHE A 178 -8.99 -7.41 -8.33
C PHE A 178 -9.93 -7.14 -9.52
N HIS A 179 -11.23 -6.97 -9.29
CA HIS A 179 -12.16 -6.57 -10.36
C HIS A 179 -11.80 -5.19 -10.94
N GLY A 180 -11.40 -4.24 -10.09
CA GLY A 180 -10.90 -2.93 -10.52
C GLY A 180 -9.65 -3.03 -11.39
N LEU A 181 -8.70 -3.90 -11.02
CA LEU A 181 -7.48 -4.16 -11.80
C LEU A 181 -7.79 -4.80 -13.16
N LEU A 182 -8.76 -5.72 -13.22
CA LEU A 182 -9.21 -6.30 -14.49
C LEU A 182 -9.86 -5.25 -15.40
N ALA A 183 -10.65 -4.34 -14.85
CA ALA A 183 -11.19 -3.21 -15.60
C ALA A 183 -10.08 -2.29 -16.14
N LEU A 184 -9.06 -1.99 -15.34
CA LEU A 184 -7.90 -1.18 -15.77
C LEU A 184 -7.00 -1.92 -16.80
N SER A 185 -7.04 -3.25 -16.84
CA SER A 185 -6.29 -4.07 -17.79
C SER A 185 -6.79 -3.95 -19.24
N ILE A 186 -7.98 -3.38 -19.45
CA ILE A 186 -8.59 -3.10 -20.76
C ILE A 186 -8.75 -1.59 -21.04
N ASP A 187 -8.20 -0.72 -20.18
CA ASP A 187 -8.26 0.74 -20.31
C ASP A 187 -7.67 1.23 -21.66
N PRO A 188 -8.21 2.27 -22.32
CA PRO A 188 -7.62 2.78 -23.56
C PRO A 188 -6.16 3.25 -23.40
N ARG A 189 -5.73 3.66 -22.21
CA ARG A 189 -4.40 4.19 -21.92
C ARG A 189 -3.37 3.08 -21.76
N ALA A 190 -2.41 3.03 -22.68
CA ALA A 190 -1.41 1.96 -22.73
C ALA A 190 -0.56 1.83 -21.47
N LYS A 191 -0.19 2.94 -20.82
CA LYS A 191 0.60 2.90 -19.58
C LYS A 191 -0.21 2.29 -18.42
N VAL A 192 -1.45 2.74 -18.23
CA VAL A 192 -2.35 2.21 -17.20
C VAL A 192 -2.58 0.71 -17.40
N ARG A 193 -2.87 0.28 -18.63
CA ARG A 193 -3.05 -1.16 -18.94
C ARG A 193 -1.83 -2.00 -18.61
N LYS A 194 -0.64 -1.58 -19.04
CA LYS A 194 0.59 -2.36 -18.84
C LYS A 194 0.86 -2.61 -17.37
N GLU A 195 0.68 -1.58 -16.54
CA GLU A 195 0.89 -1.68 -15.09
C GLU A 195 -0.20 -2.56 -14.46
N ALA A 196 -1.47 -2.40 -14.85
CA ALA A 196 -2.55 -3.27 -14.37
C ALA A 196 -2.34 -4.75 -14.75
N GLN A 197 -1.92 -5.02 -15.99
CA GLN A 197 -1.60 -6.35 -16.48
C GLN A 197 -0.38 -6.95 -15.76
N SER A 198 0.62 -6.13 -15.42
CA SER A 198 1.78 -6.54 -14.61
C SER A 198 1.35 -7.00 -13.21
N ILE A 199 0.49 -6.23 -12.54
CA ILE A 199 -0.04 -6.58 -11.22
C ILE A 199 -0.80 -7.90 -11.27
N VAL A 200 -1.67 -8.06 -12.27
CA VAL A 200 -2.42 -9.31 -12.47
C VAL A 200 -1.43 -10.46 -12.69
N HIS A 201 -0.43 -10.29 -13.55
CA HIS A 201 0.62 -11.29 -13.76
C HIS A 201 1.36 -11.66 -12.46
N VAL A 202 1.80 -10.69 -11.67
CA VAL A 202 2.47 -10.90 -10.38
C VAL A 202 1.60 -11.74 -9.44
N MET A 203 0.32 -11.39 -9.33
CA MET A 203 -0.62 -12.14 -8.50
C MET A 203 -0.73 -13.60 -8.96
N TYR A 204 -0.73 -13.87 -10.28
CA TYR A 204 -0.77 -15.23 -10.82
C TYR A 204 0.57 -15.97 -10.76
N ALA A 205 1.70 -15.28 -10.92
CA ALA A 205 3.03 -15.89 -10.96
C ALA A 205 3.41 -16.47 -9.59
N HIS A 206 3.07 -15.78 -8.50
CA HIS A 206 3.29 -16.28 -7.14
C HIS A 206 2.33 -17.41 -6.74
N GLU A 207 1.23 -17.62 -7.47
CA GLU A 207 0.25 -18.66 -7.19
C GLU A 207 0.63 -20.04 -7.74
N GLY A 208 1.64 -20.16 -8.62
CA GLY A 208 2.26 -21.45 -9.03
C GLY A 208 1.28 -22.57 -9.39
N GLY A 209 0.08 -22.26 -9.91
CA GLY A 209 -0.97 -23.25 -10.21
C GLY A 209 -1.59 -23.95 -8.99
N SER A 210 -1.29 -23.53 -7.75
CA SER A 210 -1.81 -24.18 -6.54
C SER A 210 -3.09 -23.50 -6.04
N SER A 211 -4.24 -23.99 -6.51
CA SER A 211 -5.59 -23.84 -5.93
C SER A 211 -6.21 -22.44 -5.76
N THR A 212 -5.43 -21.35 -5.67
CA THR A 212 -5.89 -19.95 -5.75
C THR A 212 -6.17 -19.56 -7.19
N GLY A 213 -5.33 -20.03 -8.12
CA GLY A 213 -5.49 -19.92 -9.58
C GLY A 213 -6.86 -20.40 -10.11
N VAL A 214 -7.53 -21.29 -9.38
CA VAL A 214 -8.88 -21.76 -9.74
C VAL A 214 -9.93 -20.68 -9.52
N ASN A 215 -9.82 -19.87 -8.45
CA ASN A 215 -10.81 -18.82 -8.16
C ASN A 215 -10.48 -17.54 -8.91
N SER A 216 -9.22 -17.10 -8.90
CA SER A 216 -8.76 -15.96 -9.69
C SER A 216 -9.01 -16.22 -11.19
N GLY A 217 -8.67 -17.42 -11.67
CA GLY A 217 -8.94 -17.85 -13.05
C GLY A 217 -10.43 -17.86 -13.39
N LYS A 218 -11.32 -18.29 -12.47
CA LYS A 218 -12.78 -18.22 -12.69
C LYS A 218 -13.26 -16.78 -12.83
N ILE A 219 -12.73 -15.87 -12.02
CA ILE A 219 -13.08 -14.44 -12.08
C ILE A 219 -12.59 -13.84 -13.40
N VAL A 220 -11.35 -14.12 -13.80
CA VAL A 220 -10.80 -13.67 -15.08
C VAL A 220 -11.59 -14.23 -16.25
N GLY A 221 -11.90 -15.53 -16.25
CA GLY A 221 -12.71 -16.16 -17.29
C GLY A 221 -14.09 -15.54 -17.41
N LYS A 222 -14.79 -15.32 -16.27
CA LYS A 222 -16.09 -14.62 -16.26
C LYS A 222 -15.99 -13.19 -16.77
N PHE A 223 -14.96 -12.45 -16.35
CA PHE A 223 -14.71 -11.10 -16.82
C PHE A 223 -14.47 -11.09 -18.33
N PHE A 224 -13.65 -12.02 -18.83
CA PHE A 224 -13.34 -12.16 -20.25
C PHE A 224 -14.59 -12.44 -21.09
N VAL A 225 -15.40 -13.42 -20.68
CA VAL A 225 -16.67 -13.76 -21.36
C VAL A 225 -17.65 -12.58 -21.31
N SER A 226 -17.74 -11.89 -20.17
CA SER A 226 -18.60 -10.70 -20.02
C SER A 226 -18.18 -9.58 -20.96
N GLN A 227 -16.87 -9.27 -21.03
CA GLN A 227 -16.36 -8.21 -21.92
C GLN A 227 -16.53 -8.57 -23.41
N LEU A 228 -16.41 -9.84 -23.78
CA LEU A 228 -16.65 -10.30 -25.16
C LEU A 228 -18.13 -10.34 -25.54
N THR A 229 -19.03 -10.59 -24.57
CA THR A 229 -20.47 -10.64 -24.81
C THR A 229 -21.11 -9.25 -24.77
N SER A 230 -20.45 -8.28 -24.14
CA SER A 230 -20.92 -6.90 -24.05
C SER A 230 -21.15 -6.28 -25.44
N GLN A 231 -22.34 -5.72 -25.64
CA GLN A 231 -22.72 -5.08 -26.89
C GLN A 231 -22.16 -3.65 -26.93
N GLY A 232 -20.98 -3.49 -27.53
CA GLY A 232 -20.38 -2.20 -27.84
C GLY A 232 -20.13 -1.97 -29.35
N PRO A 233 -19.73 -0.76 -29.75
CA PRO A 233 -19.39 -0.44 -31.14
C PRO A 233 -18.25 -1.34 -31.66
N ALA A 234 -18.37 -1.80 -32.91
CA ALA A 234 -17.51 -2.84 -33.50
C ALA A 234 -16.00 -2.51 -33.46
N GLU A 235 -15.64 -1.22 -33.54
CA GLU A 235 -14.24 -0.79 -33.51
C GLU A 235 -13.63 -0.79 -32.10
N ALA A 236 -14.43 -0.46 -31.08
CA ALA A 236 -14.03 -0.62 -29.68
C ALA A 236 -13.87 -2.12 -29.35
N LYS A 237 -14.74 -2.98 -29.88
CA LYS A 237 -14.62 -4.45 -29.71
C LYS A 237 -13.30 -4.99 -30.24
N LYS A 238 -12.83 -4.57 -31.42
CA LYS A 238 -11.53 -5.02 -31.96
C LYS A 238 -10.36 -4.66 -31.03
N LYS A 239 -10.35 -3.45 -30.48
CA LYS A 239 -9.32 -2.98 -29.53
C LYS A 239 -9.41 -3.74 -28.20
N THR A 240 -10.60 -3.87 -27.65
CA THR A 240 -10.84 -4.63 -26.41
C THR A 240 -10.41 -6.09 -26.56
N THR A 241 -10.74 -6.76 -27.67
CA THR A 241 -10.29 -8.12 -27.95
C THR A 241 -8.77 -8.22 -28.00
N SER A 242 -8.08 -7.25 -28.60
CA SER A 242 -6.60 -7.21 -28.59
C SER A 242 -6.02 -7.04 -27.18
N TYR A 243 -6.62 -6.17 -26.35
CA TYR A 243 -6.21 -5.97 -24.96
C TYR A 243 -6.44 -7.22 -24.11
N LEU A 244 -7.58 -7.88 -24.32
CA LEU A 244 -7.91 -9.16 -23.71
C LEU A 244 -6.92 -10.26 -24.11
N PHE A 245 -6.48 -10.31 -25.37
CA PHE A 245 -5.42 -11.23 -25.79
C PHE A 245 -4.08 -10.92 -25.13
N THR A 246 -3.72 -9.65 -24.98
CA THR A 246 -2.48 -9.25 -24.28
C THR A 246 -2.53 -9.66 -22.81
N LEU A 247 -3.68 -9.49 -22.16
CA LEU A 247 -3.92 -9.97 -20.80
C LEU A 247 -3.81 -11.51 -20.72
N LEU A 248 -4.36 -12.24 -21.69
CA LEU A 248 -4.26 -13.70 -21.75
C LEU A 248 -2.81 -14.16 -21.90
N THR A 249 -2.03 -13.51 -22.76
CA THR A 249 -0.58 -13.77 -22.90
C THR A 249 0.17 -13.45 -21.61
N ALA A 250 -0.18 -12.36 -20.93
CA ALA A 250 0.43 -11.97 -19.66
C ALA A 250 0.14 -13.00 -18.55
N ILE A 251 -1.08 -13.56 -18.49
CA ILE A 251 -1.42 -14.55 -17.46
C ILE A 251 -0.87 -15.95 -17.79
N GLY A 252 -0.67 -16.28 -19.07
CA GLY A 252 0.00 -17.50 -19.52
C GLY A 252 -0.69 -18.82 -19.10
N PHE A 253 0.00 -19.95 -19.29
CA PHE A 253 -0.45 -21.35 -19.05
C PHE A 253 -0.90 -21.67 -17.61
N ASN A 254 -0.97 -20.69 -16.71
CA ASN A 254 -1.33 -20.86 -15.31
C ASN A 254 -2.85 -20.87 -15.08
N ILE A 255 -3.67 -20.67 -16.12
CA ILE A 255 -5.12 -20.77 -16.04
C ILE A 255 -5.56 -22.24 -16.19
N PRO A 256 -6.50 -22.73 -15.36
CA PRO A 256 -7.12 -24.05 -15.54
C PRO A 256 -7.64 -24.27 -16.96
N LEU A 257 -7.31 -25.41 -17.56
CA LEU A 257 -7.62 -25.73 -18.97
C LEU A 257 -9.10 -25.57 -19.31
N ASN A 258 -10.00 -25.92 -18.40
CA ASN A 258 -11.45 -25.78 -18.62
C ASN A 258 -11.89 -24.32 -18.84
N ILE A 259 -11.31 -23.38 -18.08
CA ILE A 259 -11.62 -21.95 -18.20
C ILE A 259 -11.03 -21.41 -19.50
N LEU A 260 -9.82 -21.85 -19.82
CA LEU A 260 -9.14 -21.48 -21.06
C LEU A 260 -9.95 -21.93 -22.30
N THR A 261 -10.50 -23.15 -22.30
CA THR A 261 -11.39 -23.63 -23.37
C THR A 261 -12.61 -22.73 -23.51
N SER A 262 -13.30 -22.39 -22.42
CA SER A 262 -14.47 -21.49 -22.47
C SER A 262 -14.12 -20.09 -22.98
N MET A 263 -12.95 -19.55 -22.62
CA MET A 263 -12.48 -18.25 -23.14
C MET A 263 -12.22 -18.32 -24.65
N PHE A 264 -11.59 -19.38 -25.14
CA PHE A 264 -11.37 -19.59 -26.58
C PHE A 264 -12.68 -19.78 -27.35
N GLU A 265 -13.63 -20.55 -26.83
CA GLU A 265 -14.96 -20.70 -27.42
C GLU A 265 -15.70 -19.36 -27.54
N ALA A 266 -15.61 -18.50 -26.52
CA ALA A 266 -16.18 -17.16 -26.56
C ALA A 266 -15.51 -16.28 -27.64
N ILE A 267 -14.18 -16.36 -27.80
CA ILE A 267 -13.46 -15.68 -28.88
C ILE A 267 -13.94 -16.19 -30.25
N PHE A 268 -13.99 -17.51 -30.44
CA PHE A 268 -14.43 -18.10 -31.71
C PHE A 268 -15.86 -17.71 -32.04
N THR A 269 -16.74 -17.62 -31.05
CA THR A 269 -18.11 -17.16 -31.23
C THR A 269 -18.17 -15.70 -31.65
N GLN A 270 -17.39 -14.82 -31.02
CA GLN A 270 -17.24 -13.42 -31.45
C GLN A 270 -16.68 -13.30 -32.87
N MET A 271 -15.67 -14.10 -33.23
CA MET A 271 -15.12 -14.13 -34.59
C MET A 271 -16.16 -14.56 -35.62
N LYS A 272 -16.98 -15.59 -35.33
CA LYS A 272 -18.09 -16.03 -36.19
C LYS A 272 -19.15 -14.94 -36.37
N GLN A 273 -19.52 -14.24 -35.29
CA GLN A 273 -20.49 -13.13 -35.37
C GLN A 273 -19.97 -11.98 -36.24
N ASN A 274 -18.69 -11.62 -36.12
CA ASN A 274 -18.08 -10.60 -36.97
C ASN A 274 -17.95 -11.04 -38.43
N ALA A 275 -17.67 -12.31 -38.70
CA ALA A 275 -17.60 -12.85 -40.05
C ALA A 275 -18.97 -12.87 -40.76
N ASN A 276 -20.05 -13.14 -40.01
CA ASN A 276 -21.42 -13.09 -40.52
C ASN A 276 -21.92 -11.66 -40.82
N PHE A 277 -21.27 -10.62 -40.29
CA PHE A 277 -21.60 -9.22 -40.58
C PHE A 277 -20.97 -8.70 -41.89
N VAL A 278 -20.05 -9.48 -42.49
CA VAL A 278 -19.34 -9.15 -43.74
C VAL A 278 -19.96 -9.84 -44.96
N ARG A 279 -21.00 -10.67 -44.77
CA ARG A 279 -21.87 -11.20 -45.83
C ARG A 279 -23.18 -10.44 -45.86
#